data_AF-A0A661LM60-F1
#
_entry.id   AF-A0A661LM60-F1
#
_cell.length_a   1.000
_cell.length_b   1.000
_cell.length_c   1.000
_cell.angle_alpha   90.00
_cell.angle_beta   90.00
_cell.angle_gamma   90.00
#
_symmetry.space_group_name_H-M   'P 1'
#
loop_
_entity.id
_entity.type
_entity.pdbx_description
1 polymer ?
#
loop_
_entity_poly.entity_id
_entity_poly.type
_entity_poly.pdbx_seq_one_letter_code
_entity_poly.pdbx_strand_id
1 'polypeptide(L)'
;MARKKKKSSFVKGVVLFVCLMVPLGAWLGLSKRGILRVYEMDLERQKYMDRIRALKKENKELLDEIRRLKRDPNYVEKVARQELGLIKDNEVIYRFSDLPVEAKEQSQEPIGRITDDHQQ
;
A
#
# COMPACT_ATOMS: atom_id res chain seq x y z
N MET A 1 52.97 22.18 64.74
CA MET A 1 52.47 20.82 65.04
C MET A 1 51.30 20.50 64.13
N ALA A 2 51.47 19.63 63.14
CA ALA A 2 50.49 19.41 62.06
C ALA A 2 49.57 18.21 62.38
N ARG A 3 48.27 18.46 62.60
CA ARG A 3 47.24 17.42 62.71
C ARG A 3 46.31 17.45 61.50
N LYS A 4 46.74 16.84 60.39
CA LYS A 4 45.86 16.47 59.26
C LYS A 4 45.55 14.98 59.31
N LYS A 5 44.58 14.57 60.14
CA LYS A 5 44.04 13.18 60.17
C LYS A 5 42.51 13.16 60.17
N LYS A 6 41.87 13.97 59.32
CA LYS A 6 40.39 13.97 59.14
C LYS A 6 39.95 13.72 57.69
N LYS A 7 40.86 13.20 56.84
CA LYS A 7 40.57 12.91 55.43
C LYS A 7 39.99 11.51 55.23
N SER A 8 40.43 10.50 56.01
CA SER A 8 39.97 9.12 55.84
C SER A 8 38.54 8.86 56.37
N SER A 9 38.10 9.55 57.42
CA SER A 9 36.72 9.44 57.92
C SER A 9 35.71 10.10 56.98
N PHE A 10 36.08 11.23 56.36
CA PHE A 10 35.27 11.88 55.34
C PHE A 10 35.17 11.06 54.06
N VAL A 11 36.30 10.49 53.60
CA VAL A 11 36.31 9.59 52.44
C VAL A 11 35.47 8.34 52.71
N LYS A 12 35.53 7.74 53.90
CA LYS A 12 34.66 6.62 54.28
C LYS A 12 33.17 7.01 54.26
N GLY A 13 32.82 8.20 54.73
CA GLY A 13 31.45 8.71 54.68
C GLY A 13 30.95 8.95 53.24
N VAL A 14 31.79 9.54 52.39
CA VAL A 14 31.46 9.74 50.95
C VAL A 14 31.34 8.40 50.23
N VAL A 15 32.24 7.45 50.49
CA VAL A 15 32.16 6.10 49.90
C VAL A 15 30.91 5.37 50.34
N LEU A 16 30.51 5.46 51.61
CA LEU A 16 29.28 4.82 52.11
C LEU A 16 28.03 5.48 51.53
N PHE A 17 28.03 6.81 51.39
CA PHE A 17 26.95 7.55 50.75
C PHE A 17 26.81 7.21 49.26
N VAL A 18 27.91 7.15 48.52
CA VAL A 18 27.91 6.74 47.10
C VAL A 18 27.51 5.27 46.96
N CYS A 19 28.01 4.39 47.82
CA CYS A 19 27.66 2.96 47.84
C CYS A 19 26.16 2.73 48.10
N LEU A 20 25.50 3.64 48.81
CA LEU A 20 24.06 3.57 49.08
C LEU A 20 23.23 4.29 47.99
N MET A 21 23.72 5.41 47.46
CA MET A 21 23.04 6.19 46.42
C MET A 21 23.11 5.57 45.02
N VAL A 22 24.21 4.91 44.66
CA VAL A 22 24.37 4.24 43.36
C VAL A 22 23.35 3.13 43.14
N PRO A 23 23.15 2.15 44.05
CA PRO A 23 22.14 1.12 43.86
C PRO A 23 20.72 1.68 43.95
N LEU A 24 20.46 2.72 44.76
CA LEU A 24 19.16 3.41 44.78
C LEU A 24 18.87 4.11 43.44
N GLY A 25 19.86 4.83 42.90
CA GLY A 25 19.76 5.50 41.61
C GLY A 25 19.61 4.51 40.46
N ALA A 26 20.34 3.39 40.49
CA ALA A 26 20.17 2.29 39.55
C ALA A 26 18.78 1.66 39.69
N TRP A 27 18.31 1.39 40.91
CA TRP A 27 16.97 0.85 41.14
C TRP A 27 15.89 1.80 40.62
N LEU A 28 15.98 3.11 40.88
CA LEU A 28 15.05 4.11 40.35
C LEU A 28 15.14 4.29 38.82
N GLY A 29 16.34 4.26 38.26
CA GLY A 29 16.60 4.41 36.82
C GLY A 29 16.19 3.19 36.00
N LEU A 30 16.37 1.98 36.53
CA LEU A 30 15.94 0.73 35.90
C LEU A 30 14.47 0.36 36.22
N SER A 31 13.92 0.78 37.37
CA SER A 31 12.53 0.49 37.79
C SER A 31 11.49 1.38 37.09
N LYS A 32 11.87 2.59 36.68
CA LYS A 32 11.07 3.40 35.75
C LYS A 32 11.21 2.85 34.32
N ARG A 33 10.61 1.70 34.07
CA ARG A 33 9.95 1.33 32.80
C ARG A 33 10.58 1.96 31.53
N GLY A 34 11.36 1.17 30.78
CA GLY A 34 11.11 1.14 29.34
C GLY A 34 12.00 1.97 28.42
N ILE A 35 13.33 1.94 28.57
CA ILE A 35 14.19 2.28 27.41
C ILE A 35 13.99 1.30 26.25
N LEU A 36 13.87 0.00 26.54
CA LEU A 36 13.53 -1.03 25.55
C LEU A 36 12.11 -0.83 24.98
N ARG A 37 11.13 -0.54 25.84
CA ARG A 37 9.75 -0.29 25.41
C ARG A 37 9.61 0.97 24.58
N VAL A 38 10.33 2.05 24.90
CA VAL A 38 10.34 3.27 24.09
C VAL A 38 10.96 2.99 22.72
N TYR A 39 12.03 2.20 22.66
CA TYR A 39 12.64 1.82 21.39
C TYR A 39 11.73 0.94 20.52
N GLU A 40 11.05 -0.04 21.11
CA GLU A 40 10.05 -0.86 20.42
C GLU A 40 8.86 -0.02 19.93
N MET A 41 8.38 0.92 20.75
CA MET A 41 7.30 1.83 20.38
C MET A 41 7.70 2.79 19.25
N ASP A 42 8.95 3.24 19.21
CA ASP A 42 9.47 4.07 18.12
C ASP A 42 9.59 3.28 16.81
N LEU A 43 10.02 2.02 16.87
CA LEU A 43 10.04 1.11 15.73
C LEU A 43 8.65 0.81 15.19
N GLU A 44 7.69 0.50 16.06
CA GLU A 44 6.29 0.30 15.68
C GLU A 44 5.73 1.57 15.05
N ARG A 45 5.98 2.73 15.66
CA ARG A 45 5.55 4.03 15.14
C ARG A 45 6.11 4.28 13.74
N GLN A 46 7.38 3.99 13.49
CA GLN A 46 7.96 4.11 12.14
C GLN A 46 7.29 3.16 11.14
N LYS A 47 7.09 1.89 11.51
CA LYS A 47 6.41 0.90 10.67
C LYS A 47 4.99 1.35 10.28
N TYR A 48 4.23 1.90 11.22
CA TYR A 48 2.90 2.43 10.92
C TYR A 48 2.97 3.66 10.01
N MET A 49 3.94 4.56 10.22
CA MET A 49 4.11 5.73 9.35
C MET A 49 4.48 5.35 7.92
N ASP A 50 5.35 4.37 7.73
CA ASP A 50 5.70 3.88 6.41
C ASP A 50 4.51 3.20 5.73
N ARG A 51 3.72 2.42 6.48
CA ARG A 51 2.49 1.82 5.97
C ARG A 51 1.46 2.86 5.55
N ILE A 52 1.29 3.92 6.35
CA ILE A 52 0.41 5.05 6.00
C ILE A 52 0.92 5.74 4.72
N ARG A 53 2.23 5.94 4.59
CA ARG A 53 2.81 6.55 3.38
C ARG A 53 2.59 5.68 2.15
N ALA A 54 2.79 4.37 2.26
CA ALA A 54 2.55 3.42 1.18
C ALA A 54 1.08 3.42 0.76
N LEU A 55 0.16 3.30 1.72
CA LEU A 55 -1.29 3.32 1.45
C LEU A 55 -1.75 4.64 0.84
N LYS A 56 -1.20 5.78 1.27
CA LYS A 56 -1.51 7.09 0.66
C LYS A 56 -1.05 7.16 -0.80
N LYS A 57 0.12 6.59 -1.10
CA LYS A 57 0.62 6.53 -2.48
C LYS A 57 -0.28 5.66 -3.35
N GLU A 58 -0.58 4.45 -2.90
CA GLU A 58 -1.48 3.52 -3.60
C GLU A 58 -2.87 4.14 -3.81
N ASN A 59 -3.44 4.77 -2.78
CA ASN A 59 -4.73 5.44 -2.89
C ASN A 59 -4.70 6.55 -3.95
N LYS A 60 -3.62 7.35 -3.99
CA LYS A 60 -3.44 8.38 -5.03
C LYS A 60 -3.39 7.77 -6.43
N GLU A 61 -2.62 6.69 -6.61
CA GLU A 61 -2.50 5.99 -7.89
C GLU A 61 -3.86 5.42 -8.34
N LEU A 62 -4.61 4.78 -7.44
CA LEU A 62 -5.95 4.27 -7.72
C LEU A 62 -6.94 5.39 -8.05
N LEU A 63 -6.87 6.54 -7.37
CA LEU A 63 -7.71 7.69 -7.70
C LEU A 63 -7.38 8.27 -9.07
N ASP A 64 -6.09 8.33 -9.42
CA ASP A 64 -5.65 8.77 -10.74
C ASP A 64 -6.14 7.81 -11.83
N GLU A 65 -6.10 6.51 -11.56
CA GLU A 65 -6.62 5.46 -12.41
C GLU A 65 -8.12 5.60 -12.63
N ILE A 66 -8.90 5.71 -11.56
CA ILE A 66 -10.35 5.96 -11.63
C ILE A 66 -10.66 7.23 -12.45
N ARG A 67 -9.86 8.30 -12.30
CA ARG A 67 -10.04 9.52 -13.08
C ARG A 67 -9.79 9.28 -14.57
N ARG A 68 -8.77 8.50 -14.94
CA ARG A 68 -8.48 8.12 -16.33
C ARG A 68 -9.62 7.27 -16.91
N LEU A 69 -10.04 6.23 -16.20
CA LEU A 69 -11.19 5.41 -16.58
C LEU A 69 -12.49 6.20 -16.74
N LYS A 70 -12.68 7.31 -16.00
CA LYS A 70 -13.90 8.13 -16.12
C LYS A 70 -13.83 9.22 -17.20
N ARG A 71 -12.64 9.73 -17.52
CA ARG A 71 -12.48 10.93 -18.36
C ARG A 71 -11.75 10.69 -19.67
N ASP A 72 -11.00 9.59 -19.79
CA ASP A 72 -10.22 9.27 -20.97
C ASP A 72 -10.81 8.04 -21.68
N PRO A 73 -11.61 8.24 -22.74
CA PRO A 73 -12.22 7.14 -23.47
C PRO A 73 -11.19 6.24 -24.17
N ASN A 74 -10.04 6.77 -24.59
CA ASN A 74 -8.99 5.97 -25.22
C ASN A 74 -8.35 5.03 -24.20
N TYR A 75 -8.17 5.52 -22.96
CA TYR A 75 -7.68 4.71 -21.87
C TYR A 75 -8.64 3.56 -21.53
N VAL A 76 -9.95 3.86 -21.45
CA VAL A 76 -11.00 2.85 -21.23
C VAL A 76 -10.99 1.80 -22.34
N GLU A 77 -10.94 2.24 -23.60
CA GLU A 77 -10.90 1.34 -24.76
C GLU A 77 -9.67 0.43 -24.73
N LYS A 78 -8.51 0.97 -24.38
CA LYS A 78 -7.27 0.18 -24.21
C LYS A 78 -7.44 -0.87 -23.12
N VAL A 79 -7.93 -0.50 -21.93
CA VAL A 79 -8.16 -1.43 -20.82
C VAL A 79 -9.20 -2.49 -21.20
N ALA A 80 -10.29 -2.09 -21.87
CA ALA A 80 -11.33 -3.01 -22.33
C ALA A 80 -10.80 -4.05 -23.32
N ARG A 81 -9.92 -3.65 -24.26
CA ARG A 81 -9.30 -4.61 -25.19
C ARG A 81 -8.24 -5.49 -24.54
N GLN A 82 -7.41 -4.94 -23.66
CA GLN A 82 -6.26 -5.65 -23.09
C GLN A 82 -6.64 -6.57 -21.92
N GLU A 83 -7.45 -6.08 -20.98
CA GLU A 83 -7.79 -6.82 -19.75
C GLU A 83 -9.07 -7.64 -19.93
N LEU A 84 -10.03 -7.14 -20.71
CA LEU A 84 -11.36 -7.77 -20.84
C LEU A 84 -11.59 -8.43 -22.21
N GLY A 85 -10.71 -8.21 -23.20
CA GLY A 85 -10.86 -8.74 -24.56
C GLY A 85 -12.12 -8.23 -25.28
N LEU A 86 -12.69 -7.10 -24.86
CA LEU A 86 -13.90 -6.54 -25.43
C LEU A 86 -13.61 -5.86 -26.77
N ILE A 87 -14.56 -5.95 -27.70
CA ILE A 87 -14.54 -5.28 -29.00
C ILE A 87 -15.80 -4.42 -29.13
N LYS A 88 -15.76 -3.37 -29.97
CA LYS A 88 -16.97 -2.58 -30.24
C LYS A 88 -17.95 -3.39 -31.10
N ASP A 89 -19.24 -3.07 -31.01
CA ASP A 89 -20.31 -3.74 -31.76
C ASP A 89 -20.09 -3.72 -33.29
N ASN A 90 -19.33 -2.74 -33.78
CA ASN A 90 -19.00 -2.55 -35.19
C ASN A 90 -17.59 -3.03 -35.59
N GLU A 91 -16.90 -3.82 -34.75
CA GLU A 91 -15.58 -4.40 -35.03
C GLU A 91 -15.67 -5.88 -35.41
N VAL A 92 -14.86 -6.34 -36.38
CA VAL A 92 -14.86 -7.72 -36.88
C VAL A 92 -13.54 -8.41 -36.54
N ILE A 93 -13.61 -9.59 -35.92
CA ILE A 93 -12.42 -10.39 -35.57
C ILE A 93 -11.99 -11.23 -36.78
N TYR A 94 -10.83 -10.92 -37.34
CA TYR A 94 -10.18 -11.78 -38.33
C TYR A 94 -9.40 -12.89 -37.60
N ARG A 95 -9.88 -14.12 -37.68
CA ARG A 95 -9.11 -15.31 -37.31
C ARG A 95 -8.50 -15.91 -38.58
N PHE A 96 -7.18 -15.82 -38.70
CA PHE A 96 -6.44 -16.55 -39.71
C PHE A 96 -6.29 -18.00 -39.23
N SER A 97 -7.15 -18.88 -39.73
CA SER A 97 -6.88 -20.31 -39.69
C SER A 97 -5.89 -20.59 -40.81
N ASP A 98 -4.71 -21.13 -40.52
CA ASP A 98 -3.74 -21.55 -41.53
C ASP A 98 -4.21 -22.81 -42.32
N LEU A 99 -5.51 -22.98 -42.48
CA LEU A 99 -6.15 -24.13 -43.12
C LEU A 99 -7.32 -23.64 -43.97
N PRO A 100 -7.45 -24.11 -45.22
CA PRO A 100 -8.53 -23.71 -46.11
C PRO A 100 -9.86 -24.20 -45.54
N VAL A 101 -10.64 -23.28 -44.97
CA VAL A 101 -12.02 -23.55 -44.56
C VAL A 101 -12.89 -23.31 -45.77
N GLU A 102 -13.34 -24.41 -46.39
CA GLU A 102 -14.44 -24.38 -47.34
C GLU A 102 -15.61 -23.59 -46.74
N ALA A 103 -16.05 -22.58 -47.48
CA ALA A 103 -17.17 -21.74 -47.14
C ALA A 103 -18.41 -22.60 -46.88
N LYS A 104 -18.93 -22.56 -45.66
CA LYS A 104 -20.32 -22.91 -45.40
C LYS A 104 -21.09 -21.62 -45.19
N GLU A 105 -21.76 -21.20 -46.26
CA GLU A 105 -22.92 -20.33 -46.20
C GLU A 105 -23.96 -20.96 -45.26
N GLN A 106 -24.28 -20.26 -44.18
CA GLN A 106 -25.57 -20.40 -43.51
C GLN A 106 -26.20 -19.01 -43.42
N SER A 107 -26.90 -18.71 -44.50
CA SER A 107 -28.20 -18.05 -44.52
C SER A 107 -28.88 -17.94 -43.14
N GLN A 108 -28.99 -16.71 -42.64
CA GLN A 108 -30.18 -16.28 -41.91
C GLN A 108 -30.88 -15.22 -42.76
N GLU A 109 -32.09 -15.56 -43.17
CA GLU A 109 -32.98 -14.75 -44.02
C GLU A 109 -33.25 -13.36 -43.45
N PRO A 110 -33.52 -12.37 -44.33
CA PRO A 110 -33.89 -11.03 -43.93
C PRO A 110 -35.27 -11.04 -43.26
N ILE A 111 -35.37 -10.44 -42.07
CA ILE A 111 -36.67 -10.09 -41.46
C ILE A 111 -37.40 -9.18 -42.45
N GLY A 112 -38.47 -9.73 -43.03
CA GLY A 112 -39.29 -9.11 -44.06
C GLY A 112 -39.80 -7.75 -43.61
N ARG A 113 -39.31 -6.71 -44.28
CA ARG A 113 -39.97 -5.42 -44.37
C ARG A 113 -41.10 -5.59 -45.38
N ILE A 114 -42.30 -5.94 -44.91
CA ILE A 114 -43.52 -5.70 -45.70
C ILE A 114 -43.79 -4.20 -45.56
N THR A 115 -43.33 -3.45 -46.57
CA THR A 115 -43.88 -2.12 -46.85
C THR A 115 -45.27 -2.33 -47.40
N ASP A 116 -46.26 -1.70 -46.76
CA ASP A 116 -47.51 -1.35 -47.41
C ASP A 116 -47.18 -0.53 -48.67
N ASP A 117 -47.59 -1.00 -49.85
CA ASP A 117 -48.22 -0.11 -50.82
C ASP A 117 -48.95 -0.86 -51.96
N HIS A 118 -50.15 -0.35 -52.21
CA HIS A 118 -50.92 -0.32 -53.46
C HIS A 118 -51.68 -1.54 -54.03
N GLN A 119 -53.02 -1.32 -54.03
CA GLN A 119 -53.96 -1.47 -55.15
C GLN A 119 -54.56 -2.86 -55.44
N GLN A 120 -55.73 -3.15 -54.88
CA GLN A 120 -57.06 -2.91 -55.45
C GLN A 120 -58.15 -3.13 -54.39
#